data_AF-A0A1D7ZVT0-F1
#
_entry.id   AF-A0A1D7ZVT0-F1
#
_cell.length_a   1.000
_cell.length_b   1.000
_cell.length_c   1.000
_cell.angle_alpha   90.00
_cell.angle_beta   90.00
_cell.angle_gamma   90.00
#
_symmetry.space_group_name_H-M   'P 1'
#
loop_
_entity.id
_entity.type
_entity.pdbx_description
1 polymer ?
#
loop_
_entity_poly.entity_id
_entity_poly.type
_entity_poly.pdbx_seq_one_letter_code
_entity_poly.pdbx_strand_id
1 'polypeptide(L)'
;MFFSALAYCYVRFGKLKWFDYIGIAVVATIAMVYTDTRLDFYAMLLMIPVMWVTQRAAEGKRFSRMIASFWWMAMPVLAVITITAAYFFDDSNHIYRKFNELLSGRLSLSRKAFRLYDPNLIGRFIHEKSFGGVKGKTFANQNQNGLSADYFYIDSSFVRMLLLWGLIIFVLFIVIMTFIAIVSTVQKEYALSAIVMLVAINSMVEPHAVQLIYNVFILASIPQLEWVLKNIRGKKYGNENIAE
;
A
#
# COMPACT_ATOMS: atom_id res chain seq x y z
N MET A 1 -1.75 3.97 -11.88
CA MET A 1 -2.77 5.05 -11.89
C MET A 1 -3.43 5.24 -10.53
N PHE A 2 -3.42 4.19 -9.71
CA PHE A 2 -3.92 4.18 -8.34
C PHE A 2 -3.55 5.39 -7.45
N PHE A 3 -2.28 5.77 -7.33
CA PHE A 3 -1.88 6.89 -6.47
C PHE A 3 -2.49 8.24 -6.88
N SER A 4 -2.64 8.49 -8.19
CA SER A 4 -3.31 9.69 -8.70
C SER A 4 -4.81 9.67 -8.37
N ALA A 5 -5.46 8.51 -8.48
CA ALA A 5 -6.86 8.34 -8.10
C ALA A 5 -7.07 8.52 -6.57
N LEU A 6 -6.15 8.02 -5.74
CA LEU A 6 -6.15 8.26 -4.30
C LEU A 6 -6.03 9.76 -3.98
N ALA A 7 -5.09 10.45 -4.62
CA ALA A 7 -4.89 11.89 -4.42
C ALA A 7 -6.15 12.68 -4.78
N TYR A 8 -6.80 12.33 -5.90
CA TYR A 8 -8.07 12.92 -6.30
C TYR A 8 -9.19 12.66 -5.29
N CYS A 9 -9.30 11.45 -4.76
CA CYS A 9 -10.26 11.09 -3.72
C CYS A 9 -10.02 11.88 -2.42
N TYR A 10 -8.76 12.09 -2.05
CA TYR A 10 -8.40 12.84 -0.84
C TYR A 10 -8.76 14.32 -0.97
N VAL A 11 -8.33 14.99 -2.05
CA VAL A 11 -8.57 16.43 -2.28
C VAL A 11 -10.06 16.74 -2.32
N ARG A 12 -10.87 15.83 -2.85
CA ARG A 12 -12.32 16.02 -2.97
C ARG A 12 -13.15 15.26 -1.94
N PHE A 13 -12.55 14.76 -0.87
CA PHE A 13 -13.18 13.80 0.04
C PHE A 13 -14.60 14.22 0.50
N GLY A 14 -14.78 15.48 0.92
CA GLY A 14 -16.08 16.01 1.35
C GLY A 14 -17.09 16.31 0.23
N LYS A 15 -16.69 16.20 -1.04
CA LYS A 15 -17.52 16.48 -2.23
C LYS A 15 -17.60 15.28 -3.18
N LEU A 16 -17.05 14.12 -2.81
CA LEU A 16 -17.10 12.91 -3.63
C LEU A 16 -18.56 12.48 -3.81
N LYS A 17 -18.97 12.36 -5.07
CA LYS A 17 -20.30 11.90 -5.51
C LYS A 17 -20.17 10.55 -6.22
N TRP A 18 -21.32 9.91 -6.47
CA TRP A 18 -21.38 8.66 -7.24
C TRP A 18 -20.76 8.76 -8.64
N PHE A 19 -20.85 9.92 -9.30
CA PHE A 19 -20.21 10.16 -10.60
C PHE A 19 -18.68 10.03 -10.54
N ASP A 20 -18.08 10.36 -9.40
CA ASP A 20 -16.63 10.27 -9.21
C ASP A 20 -16.17 8.81 -9.12
N TYR A 21 -16.95 7.98 -8.44
CA TYR A 21 -16.71 6.55 -8.36
C TYR A 21 -16.89 5.87 -9.72
N ILE A 22 -17.90 6.29 -10.50
CA ILE A 22 -18.07 5.82 -11.88
C ILE A 22 -16.87 6.23 -12.73
N GLY A 23 -16.41 7.48 -12.62
CA GLY A 23 -15.22 7.96 -13.33
C GLY A 23 -13.97 7.13 -13.00
N ILE A 24 -13.73 6.84 -11.73
CA ILE A 24 -12.61 5.98 -11.29
C ILE A 24 -12.74 4.57 -11.85
N ALA A 25 -13.93 3.98 -11.84
CA ALA A 25 -14.18 2.65 -12.40
C ALA A 25 -13.95 2.60 -13.93
N VAL A 26 -14.37 3.65 -14.65
CA VAL A 26 -14.14 3.76 -16.11
C VAL A 26 -12.66 3.88 -16.39
N VAL A 27 -11.93 4.75 -15.70
CA VAL A 27 -10.47 4.89 -15.85
C VAL A 27 -9.76 3.58 -15.53
N ALA A 28 -10.16 2.90 -14.45
CA ALA A 28 -9.61 1.58 -14.09
C ALA A 28 -9.83 0.56 -15.22
N THR A 29 -11.04 0.52 -15.80
CA THR A 29 -11.39 -0.40 -16.88
C THR A 29 -10.59 -0.11 -18.15
N ILE A 30 -10.48 1.17 -18.52
CA ILE A 30 -9.65 1.60 -19.65
C ILE A 30 -8.19 1.16 -19.42
N ALA A 31 -7.64 1.44 -18.24
CA ALA A 31 -6.29 1.00 -17.89
C ALA A 31 -6.15 -0.52 -18.04
N MET A 32 -7.07 -1.31 -17.46
CA MET A 32 -7.06 -2.77 -17.58
C MET A 32 -7.04 -3.25 -19.03
N VAL A 33 -7.84 -2.64 -19.92
CA VAL A 33 -7.88 -3.03 -21.35
C VAL A 33 -6.55 -2.73 -22.06
N TYR A 34 -5.91 -1.60 -21.76
CA TYR A 34 -4.67 -1.19 -22.46
C TYR A 34 -3.39 -1.78 -21.85
N THR A 35 -3.36 -2.02 -20.53
CA THR A 35 -2.14 -2.42 -19.81
C THR A 35 -2.19 -3.83 -19.21
N ASP A 36 -3.33 -4.52 -19.24
CA ASP A 36 -3.59 -5.82 -18.57
C ASP A 36 -3.14 -5.84 -17.09
N THR A 37 -3.21 -4.68 -16.43
CA THR A 37 -2.79 -4.51 -15.03
C THR A 37 -3.94 -4.85 -14.08
N ARG A 38 -4.21 -6.16 -13.92
CA ARG A 38 -5.33 -6.68 -13.12
C ARG A 38 -5.29 -6.24 -11.66
N LEU A 39 -4.10 -6.19 -11.06
CA LEU A 39 -3.94 -5.81 -9.64
C LEU A 39 -4.19 -4.32 -9.39
N ASP A 40 -3.71 -3.43 -10.26
CA ASP A 40 -4.02 -1.97 -10.20
C ASP A 40 -5.53 -1.76 -10.39
N PHE A 41 -6.17 -2.52 -11.30
CA PHE A 41 -7.62 -2.50 -11.49
C PHE A 41 -8.38 -2.90 -10.23
N TYR A 42 -8.05 -4.03 -9.60
CA TYR A 42 -8.71 -4.47 -8.37
C TYR A 42 -8.48 -3.49 -7.21
N ALA A 43 -7.28 -2.91 -7.10
CA ALA A 43 -6.98 -1.90 -6.08
C ALA A 43 -7.81 -0.62 -6.29
N MET A 44 -7.95 -0.16 -7.54
CA MET A 44 -8.81 0.98 -7.88
C MET A 44 -10.30 0.68 -7.65
N LEU A 45 -10.77 -0.54 -7.94
CA LEU A 45 -12.14 -0.93 -7.69
C LEU A 45 -12.42 -1.00 -6.18
N LEU A 46 -11.48 -1.52 -5.39
CA LEU A 46 -11.55 -1.57 -3.92
C LEU A 46 -11.56 -0.18 -3.27
N MET A 47 -10.93 0.82 -3.90
CA MET A 47 -10.95 2.20 -3.44
C MET A 47 -12.37 2.73 -3.27
N ILE A 48 -13.30 2.36 -4.16
CA ILE A 48 -14.69 2.86 -4.15
C ILE A 48 -15.43 2.50 -2.85
N PRO A 49 -15.61 1.22 -2.48
CA PRO A 49 -16.31 0.87 -1.24
C PRO A 49 -15.56 1.36 0.00
N VAL A 50 -14.22 1.40 -0.01
CA VAL A 50 -13.44 1.94 1.11
C VAL A 50 -13.75 3.43 1.32
N MET A 51 -13.62 4.25 0.27
CA MET A 51 -13.91 5.69 0.37
C MET A 51 -15.37 5.97 0.71
N TRP A 52 -16.30 5.18 0.19
CA TRP A 52 -17.73 5.30 0.52
C TRP A 52 -18.00 5.00 2.01
N VAL A 53 -17.39 3.94 2.56
CA VAL A 53 -17.46 3.66 4.01
C VAL A 53 -16.82 4.79 4.81
N THR A 54 -15.73 5.40 4.34
CA THR A 54 -15.06 6.53 5.00
C THR A 54 -15.97 7.74 5.09
N GLN A 55 -16.65 8.08 4.00
CA GLN A 55 -17.61 9.19 3.99
C GLN A 55 -18.73 8.97 5.00
N ARG A 56 -19.30 7.76 5.05
CA ARG A 56 -20.34 7.42 6.03
C ARG A 56 -19.82 7.45 7.48
N ALA A 57 -18.55 7.11 7.70
CA ALA A 57 -17.91 7.22 9.00
C ALA A 57 -17.77 8.70 9.42
N ALA A 58 -17.41 9.58 8.48
CA ALA A 58 -17.32 11.02 8.69
C ALA A 58 -18.70 11.66 8.93
N GLU A 59 -19.76 11.18 8.29
CA GLU A 59 -21.17 11.54 8.58
C GLU A 59 -21.67 11.02 9.95
N GLY A 60 -20.85 10.23 10.64
CA GLY A 60 -21.14 9.74 11.99
C GLY A 60 -21.95 8.46 12.07
N LYS A 61 -22.10 7.69 10.97
CA LYS A 61 -22.75 6.38 11.00
C LYS A 61 -21.93 5.39 11.84
N ARG A 62 -22.54 4.81 12.88
CA ARG A 62 -21.86 3.95 13.89
C ARG A 62 -21.13 2.76 13.28
N PHE A 63 -21.76 2.04 12.35
CA PHE A 63 -21.17 0.85 11.73
C PHE A 63 -19.95 1.19 10.86
N SER A 64 -20.08 2.20 9.99
CA SER A 64 -18.99 2.69 9.15
C SER A 64 -17.83 3.21 9.99
N ARG A 65 -18.13 3.90 11.10
CA ARG A 65 -17.12 4.35 12.07
C ARG A 65 -16.37 3.18 12.69
N MET A 66 -17.09 2.14 13.11
CA MET A 66 -16.48 0.94 13.69
C MET A 66 -15.50 0.29 12.71
N ILE A 67 -15.89 0.13 11.44
CA ILE A 67 -15.00 -0.41 10.40
C ILE A 67 -13.79 0.51 10.18
N ALA A 68 -14.03 1.82 10.01
CA ALA A 68 -12.99 2.80 9.74
C ALA A 68 -11.95 2.91 10.88
N SER A 69 -12.36 2.64 12.11
CA SER A 69 -11.48 2.61 13.28
C SER A 69 -10.41 1.52 13.25
N PHE A 70 -10.52 0.51 12.38
CA PHE A 70 -9.54 -0.57 12.26
C PHE A 70 -8.59 -0.40 11.07
N TRP A 71 -8.78 0.60 10.20
CA TRP A 71 -7.95 0.76 8.99
C TRP A 71 -6.47 1.01 9.27
N TRP A 72 -6.13 1.63 10.40
CA TRP A 72 -4.73 1.85 10.78
C TRP A 72 -3.94 0.55 10.96
N MET A 73 -4.62 -0.56 11.29
CA MET A 73 -3.97 -1.87 11.44
C MET A 73 -3.52 -2.47 10.11
N ALA A 74 -4.08 -2.02 8.99
CA ALA A 74 -3.82 -2.62 7.68
C ALA A 74 -2.33 -2.56 7.30
N MET A 75 -1.65 -1.44 7.56
CA MET A 75 -0.23 -1.28 7.22
C MET A 75 0.68 -2.30 7.92
N PRO A 76 0.71 -2.40 9.27
CA PRO A 76 1.57 -3.37 9.94
C PRO A 76 1.12 -4.82 9.69
N VAL A 77 -0.20 -5.09 9.67
CA VAL A 77 -0.73 -6.45 9.49
C VAL A 77 -0.41 -6.97 8.09
N LEU A 78 -0.66 -6.20 7.04
CA LEU A 78 -0.38 -6.62 5.67
C LEU A 78 1.13 -6.71 5.40
N ALA A 79 1.95 -5.86 6.01
CA ALA A 79 3.40 -5.99 5.93
C ALA A 79 3.86 -7.34 6.49
N VAL A 80 3.44 -7.70 7.71
CA VAL A 80 3.79 -8.99 8.32
C VAL A 80 3.27 -10.15 7.48
N ILE A 81 1.98 -10.13 7.08
CA ILE A 81 1.39 -11.18 6.25
C ILE A 81 2.18 -11.35 4.95
N THR A 82 2.54 -10.25 4.27
CA THR A 82 3.26 -10.31 2.99
C THR A 82 4.64 -10.91 3.16
N ILE A 83 5.41 -10.47 4.18
CA ILE A 83 6.75 -11.01 4.43
C ILE A 83 6.68 -12.48 4.83
N THR A 84 5.79 -12.85 5.74
CA THR A 84 5.61 -14.25 6.17
C THR A 84 5.15 -15.13 5.00
N ALA A 85 4.17 -14.68 4.21
CA ALA A 85 3.69 -15.43 3.06
C ALA A 85 4.80 -15.61 2.00
N ALA A 86 5.59 -14.57 1.74
CA ALA A 86 6.71 -14.63 0.80
C ALA A 86 7.86 -15.51 1.30
N TYR A 87 8.15 -15.47 2.61
CA TYR A 87 9.21 -16.27 3.21
C TYR A 87 8.83 -17.76 3.28
N PHE A 88 7.60 -18.11 3.64
CA PHE A 88 7.15 -19.50 3.76
C PHE A 88 6.48 -20.06 2.51
N PHE A 89 6.48 -19.32 1.40
CA PHE A 89 5.87 -19.78 0.15
C PHE A 89 6.40 -21.16 -0.27
N ASP A 90 5.44 -22.04 -0.54
CA ASP A 90 5.65 -23.40 -1.03
C ASP A 90 4.69 -23.68 -2.19
N ASP A 91 5.26 -24.00 -3.35
CA ASP A 91 4.52 -24.26 -4.59
C ASP A 91 3.80 -25.62 -4.57
N SER A 92 4.16 -26.51 -3.64
CA SER A 92 3.45 -27.79 -3.45
C SER A 92 2.07 -27.62 -2.81
N ASN A 93 1.85 -26.51 -2.08
CA ASN A 93 0.60 -26.26 -1.38
C ASN A 93 -0.41 -25.53 -2.27
N HIS A 94 -1.57 -26.15 -2.46
CA HIS A 94 -2.65 -25.63 -3.29
C HIS A 94 -3.15 -24.23 -2.88
N ILE A 95 -3.11 -23.89 -1.59
CA ILE A 95 -3.49 -22.55 -1.10
C ILE A 95 -2.49 -21.50 -1.58
N TYR A 96 -1.19 -21.75 -1.40
CA TYR A 96 -0.13 -20.84 -1.84
C TYR A 96 -0.14 -20.64 -3.35
N ARG A 97 -0.39 -21.70 -4.12
CA ARG A 97 -0.55 -21.61 -5.58
C ARG A 97 -1.68 -20.68 -6.00
N LYS A 98 -2.87 -20.80 -5.41
CA LYS A 98 -4.01 -19.90 -5.71
C LYS A 98 -3.70 -18.44 -5.41
N PHE A 99 -3.05 -18.16 -4.28
CA PHE A 99 -2.61 -16.81 -3.96
C PHE A 99 -1.53 -16.31 -4.92
N ASN A 100 -0.62 -17.18 -5.33
CA ASN A 100 0.41 -16.84 -6.31
C ASN A 100 -0.22 -16.50 -7.68
N GLU A 101 -1.19 -17.28 -8.15
CA GLU A 101 -1.95 -16.98 -9.38
C GLU A 101 -2.68 -15.63 -9.27
N LEU A 102 -3.34 -15.35 -8.14
CA LEU A 102 -4.00 -14.07 -7.88
C LEU A 102 -3.00 -12.91 -7.92
N LEU A 103 -1.83 -13.07 -7.30
CA LEU A 103 -0.74 -12.08 -7.29
C LEU A 103 0.12 -12.13 -8.58
N SER A 104 -0.31 -12.87 -9.60
CA SER A 104 0.35 -13.04 -10.90
C SER A 104 1.82 -13.50 -10.80
N GLY A 105 2.12 -14.43 -9.91
CA GLY A 105 3.45 -15.00 -9.74
C GLY A 105 4.39 -14.22 -8.81
N ARG A 106 3.95 -13.09 -8.25
CA ARG A 106 4.81 -12.23 -7.41
C ARG A 106 5.25 -12.91 -6.10
N LEU A 107 4.47 -13.85 -5.59
CA LEU A 107 4.79 -14.56 -4.35
C LEU A 107 5.96 -15.52 -4.56
N SER A 108 5.96 -16.27 -5.68
CA SER A 108 7.09 -17.14 -6.05
C SER A 108 8.37 -16.35 -6.34
N LEU A 109 8.26 -15.18 -7.00
CA LEU A 109 9.40 -14.28 -7.20
C LEU A 109 9.96 -13.75 -5.88
N SER A 110 9.09 -13.37 -4.94
CA SER A 110 9.50 -12.92 -3.60
C SER A 110 10.21 -14.04 -2.82
N ARG A 111 9.73 -15.29 -2.91
CA ARG A 111 10.40 -16.45 -2.32
C ARG A 111 11.77 -16.70 -2.92
N LYS A 112 11.90 -16.59 -4.25
CA LYS A 112 13.19 -16.68 -4.95
C LYS A 112 14.14 -15.59 -4.44
N ALA A 113 13.65 -14.37 -4.20
CA ALA A 113 14.45 -13.30 -3.62
C ALA A 113 14.94 -13.66 -2.22
N PHE A 114 14.07 -14.11 -1.32
CA PHE A 114 14.49 -14.53 0.03
C PHE A 114 15.48 -15.71 0.05
N ARG A 115 15.50 -16.57 -0.98
CA ARG A 115 16.50 -17.64 -1.10
C ARG A 115 17.86 -17.17 -1.58
N LEU A 116 17.90 -16.09 -2.36
CA LEU A 116 19.13 -15.52 -2.92
C LEU A 116 19.75 -14.46 -2.00
N TYR A 117 18.95 -13.88 -1.11
CA TYR A 117 19.24 -12.61 -0.47
C TYR A 117 18.71 -12.58 0.98
N ASP A 118 19.62 -12.63 1.96
CA ASP A 118 19.29 -12.53 3.40
C ASP A 118 19.00 -11.09 3.86
N PRO A 119 17.92 -10.80 4.60
CA PRO A 119 17.61 -9.45 5.07
C PRO A 119 18.76 -8.79 5.82
N ASN A 120 19.05 -7.52 5.49
CA ASN A 120 20.08 -6.70 6.13
C ASN A 120 19.48 -5.45 6.79
N LEU A 121 20.19 -4.86 7.75
CA LEU A 121 19.72 -3.64 8.44
C LEU A 121 19.66 -2.41 7.53
N ILE A 122 20.73 -2.17 6.74
CA ILE A 122 20.91 -0.95 5.92
C ILE A 122 20.45 -1.16 4.46
N GLY A 123 20.21 -2.41 4.06
CA GLY A 123 19.88 -2.78 2.69
C GLY A 123 21.10 -3.23 1.90
N ARG A 124 20.89 -3.51 0.61
CA ARG A 124 21.95 -3.89 -0.33
C ARG A 124 21.47 -3.69 -1.76
N PHE A 125 22.42 -3.59 -2.68
CA PHE A 125 22.12 -3.66 -4.09
C PHE A 125 21.72 -5.09 -4.49
N ILE A 126 20.58 -5.23 -5.16
CA ILE A 126 20.10 -6.49 -5.73
C ILE A 126 20.04 -6.34 -7.24
N HIS A 127 20.66 -7.28 -7.95
CA HIS A 127 20.61 -7.31 -9.42
C HIS A 127 19.25 -7.83 -9.87
N GLU A 128 18.33 -6.91 -10.15
CA GLU A 128 17.03 -7.23 -10.75
C GLU A 128 17.20 -7.45 -12.27
N LYS A 129 16.69 -8.58 -12.77
CA LYS A 129 16.59 -8.88 -14.20
C LYS A 129 15.13 -8.73 -14.63
N SER A 130 14.82 -7.64 -15.31
CA SER A 130 13.50 -7.38 -15.88
C SER A 130 13.58 -7.32 -17.42
N PHE A 131 12.50 -7.72 -18.10
CA PHE A 131 12.39 -7.65 -19.56
C PHE A 131 12.04 -6.24 -20.08
N GLY A 132 12.69 -5.21 -19.53
CA GLY A 132 12.55 -3.84 -20.01
C GLY A 132 13.27 -3.60 -21.34
N GLY A 133 12.64 -2.87 -22.28
CA GLY A 133 13.25 -2.42 -23.53
C GLY A 133 12.94 -3.25 -24.78
N VAL A 134 13.39 -2.77 -25.94
CA VAL A 134 13.04 -3.30 -27.29
C VAL A 134 13.41 -4.78 -27.48
N LYS A 135 14.44 -5.26 -26.77
CA LYS A 135 14.89 -6.67 -26.79
C LYS A 135 14.08 -7.59 -25.87
N GLY A 136 13.37 -7.05 -24.87
CA GLY A 136 12.58 -7.82 -23.91
C GLY A 136 11.33 -8.47 -24.52
N LYS A 137 10.74 -7.85 -25.55
CA LYS A 137 9.59 -8.39 -26.29
C LYS A 137 9.90 -9.71 -27.00
N THR A 138 11.14 -9.88 -27.46
CA THR A 138 11.58 -11.11 -28.14
C THR A 138 11.74 -12.29 -27.17
N PHE A 139 12.18 -12.03 -25.93
CA PHE A 139 12.31 -13.05 -24.88
C PHE A 139 10.99 -13.36 -24.16
N ALA A 140 10.05 -12.41 -24.10
CA ALA A 140 8.71 -12.63 -23.58
C ALA A 140 7.87 -13.56 -24.48
N ASN A 141 8.04 -13.45 -25.81
CA ASN A 141 7.33 -14.27 -26.79
C ASN A 141 7.90 -15.69 -26.96
N GLN A 142 9.12 -15.97 -26.46
CA GLN A 142 9.73 -17.31 -26.56
C GLN A 142 9.31 -18.28 -25.44
N ASN A 143 8.51 -17.85 -24.45
CA ASN A 143 8.01 -18.73 -23.39
C ASN A 143 6.52 -18.49 -23.14
N GLN A 144 5.66 -19.19 -23.89
CA GLN A 144 4.21 -19.23 -23.68
C GLN A 144 3.78 -19.94 -22.38
N ASN A 145 4.71 -20.55 -21.62
CA ASN A 145 4.38 -21.43 -20.48
C ASN A 145 4.99 -21.01 -19.13
N GLY A 146 5.03 -19.70 -18.85
CA GLY A 146 5.31 -19.18 -17.50
C GLY A 146 6.80 -18.95 -17.22
N LEU A 147 7.11 -17.69 -16.87
CA LEU A 147 8.41 -17.19 -16.39
C LEU A 147 9.64 -17.75 -17.11
N SER A 148 10.09 -17.04 -18.14
CA SER A 148 11.45 -17.18 -18.68
C SER A 148 12.47 -17.33 -17.56
N ALA A 149 13.36 -18.33 -17.64
CA ALA A 149 14.26 -18.76 -16.56
C ALA A 149 15.11 -17.63 -15.91
N ASP A 150 15.27 -16.52 -16.61
CA ASP A 150 16.05 -15.35 -16.17
C ASP A 150 15.23 -14.17 -15.65
N TYR A 151 13.89 -14.23 -15.58
CA TYR A 151 13.09 -13.16 -14.98
C TYR A 151 13.24 -13.16 -13.45
N PHE A 152 13.68 -12.03 -12.91
CA PHE A 152 13.83 -11.83 -11.47
C PHE A 152 13.63 -10.34 -11.15
N TYR A 153 12.40 -10.00 -10.76
CA TYR A 153 12.03 -8.65 -10.36
C TYR A 153 11.17 -8.70 -9.10
N ILE A 154 11.39 -7.76 -8.17
CA ILE A 154 10.69 -7.71 -6.89
C ILE A 154 9.64 -6.61 -6.96
N ASP A 155 8.40 -7.01 -7.25
CA ASP A 155 7.26 -6.10 -7.39
C ASP A 155 6.66 -5.68 -6.05
N SER A 156 6.76 -6.47 -4.98
CA SER A 156 6.18 -6.10 -3.69
C SER A 156 6.99 -4.99 -3.01
N SER A 157 6.40 -3.82 -2.75
CA SER A 157 7.06 -2.75 -1.98
C SER A 157 7.56 -3.22 -0.62
N PHE A 158 6.80 -4.07 0.08
CA PHE A 158 7.23 -4.60 1.39
C PHE A 158 8.50 -5.45 1.28
N VAL A 159 8.53 -6.40 0.35
CA VAL A 159 9.69 -7.27 0.13
C VAL A 159 10.87 -6.45 -0.39
N ARG A 160 10.61 -5.51 -1.31
CA ARG A 160 11.61 -4.61 -1.88
C ARG A 160 12.25 -3.74 -0.82
N MET A 161 11.46 -3.12 0.06
CA MET A 161 11.98 -2.35 1.18
C MET A 161 12.89 -3.19 2.06
N LEU A 162 12.43 -4.37 2.49
CA LEU A 162 13.18 -5.22 3.40
C LEU A 162 14.51 -5.69 2.79
N LEU A 163 14.50 -6.12 1.52
CA LEU A 163 15.66 -6.72 0.87
C LEU A 163 16.62 -5.72 0.24
N LEU A 164 16.12 -4.65 -0.39
CA LEU A 164 16.94 -3.65 -1.09
C LEU A 164 17.29 -2.47 -0.18
N TRP A 165 16.32 -1.94 0.58
CA TRP A 165 16.47 -0.70 1.36
C TRP A 165 16.77 -0.96 2.84
N GLY A 166 16.64 -2.22 3.27
CA GLY A 166 16.97 -2.69 4.61
C GLY A 166 15.83 -2.61 5.61
N LEU A 167 16.03 -3.31 6.73
CA LEU A 167 15.07 -3.39 7.83
C LEU A 167 14.76 -2.00 8.42
N ILE A 168 15.74 -1.09 8.50
CA ILE A 168 15.54 0.25 9.08
C ILE A 168 14.50 1.03 8.29
N ILE A 169 14.64 1.09 6.95
CA ILE A 169 13.70 1.82 6.10
C ILE A 169 12.33 1.15 6.11
N PHE A 170 12.29 -0.18 6.06
CA PHE A 170 11.05 -0.94 6.13
C PHE A 170 10.25 -0.62 7.41
N VAL A 171 10.90 -0.68 8.58
CA VAL A 171 10.26 -0.36 9.86
C VAL A 171 9.85 1.12 9.91
N LEU A 172 10.72 2.03 9.47
CA LEU A 172 10.42 3.46 9.46
C LEU A 172 9.18 3.78 8.62
N PHE A 173 9.07 3.19 7.43
CA PHE A 173 7.92 3.38 6.54
C PHE A 173 6.63 2.89 7.20
N ILE A 174 6.64 1.69 7.80
CA ILE A 174 5.47 1.14 8.51
C ILE A 174 5.07 2.06 9.66
N VAL A 175 6.04 2.52 10.47
CA VAL A 175 5.77 3.40 11.62
C VAL A 175 5.16 4.73 11.16
N ILE A 176 5.73 5.39 10.15
CA ILE A 176 5.21 6.67 9.63
C ILE A 176 3.79 6.50 9.11
N MET A 177 3.55 5.51 8.26
CA MET A 177 2.23 5.30 7.65
C MET A 177 1.18 4.90 8.69
N THR A 178 1.56 4.07 9.66
CA THR A 178 0.67 3.68 10.77
C THR A 178 0.36 4.88 11.66
N PHE A 179 1.36 5.71 11.96
CA PHE A 179 1.18 6.95 12.73
C PHE A 179 0.17 7.89 12.06
N ILE A 180 0.31 8.14 10.76
CA ILE A 180 -0.64 8.93 9.96
C ILE A 180 -2.07 8.40 10.13
N ALA A 181 -2.26 7.08 10.00
CA ALA A 181 -3.57 6.45 10.11
C ALA A 181 -4.16 6.52 11.52
N ILE A 182 -3.35 6.29 12.56
CA ILE A 182 -3.79 6.38 13.96
C ILE A 182 -4.25 7.80 14.27
N VAL A 183 -3.43 8.80 13.92
CA VAL A 183 -3.76 10.21 14.20
C VAL A 183 -5.05 10.61 13.47
N SER A 184 -5.21 10.25 12.20
CA SER A 184 -6.44 10.49 11.44
C SER A 184 -7.67 9.81 12.05
N THR A 185 -7.49 8.61 12.61
CA THR A 185 -8.55 7.85 13.29
C THR A 185 -8.96 8.53 14.60
N VAL A 186 -7.99 9.01 15.39
CA VAL A 186 -8.24 9.74 16.65
C VAL A 186 -8.95 11.08 16.39
N GLN A 187 -8.60 11.77 15.31
CA GLN A 187 -9.26 13.00 14.87
C GLN A 187 -10.68 12.77 14.34
N LYS A 188 -11.09 11.51 14.10
CA LYS A 188 -12.36 11.11 13.48
C LYS A 188 -12.56 11.62 12.04
N GLU A 189 -11.48 11.97 11.35
CA GLU A 189 -11.54 12.37 9.93
C GLU A 189 -11.46 11.16 8.98
N TYR A 190 -10.84 10.05 9.43
CA TYR A 190 -10.73 8.73 8.77
C TYR A 190 -10.16 8.66 7.34
N ALA A 191 -10.12 9.77 6.58
CA ALA A 191 -9.72 9.80 5.18
C ALA A 191 -8.26 9.33 4.97
N LEU A 192 -7.33 9.85 5.76
CA LEU A 192 -5.93 9.41 5.70
C LEU A 192 -5.78 7.96 6.17
N SER A 193 -6.56 7.52 7.16
CA SER A 193 -6.54 6.12 7.59
C SER A 193 -7.00 5.17 6.47
N ALA A 194 -8.03 5.56 5.71
CA ALA A 194 -8.50 4.80 4.54
C ALA A 194 -7.43 4.74 3.44
N ILE A 195 -6.76 5.86 3.19
CA ILE A 195 -5.68 5.95 2.20
C ILE A 195 -4.51 5.06 2.62
N VAL A 196 -4.10 5.08 3.89
CA VAL A 196 -3.03 4.20 4.40
C VAL A 196 -3.40 2.73 4.21
N MET A 197 -4.66 2.33 4.48
CA MET A 197 -5.12 0.97 4.20
C MET A 197 -4.98 0.60 2.72
N LEU A 198 -5.43 1.47 1.82
CA LEU A 198 -5.35 1.25 0.38
C LEU A 198 -3.89 1.19 -0.10
N VAL A 199 -3.02 2.07 0.42
CA VAL A 199 -1.57 2.03 0.16
C VAL A 199 -0.95 0.75 0.68
N ALA A 200 -1.37 0.23 1.83
CA ALA A 200 -0.87 -1.04 2.37
C ALA A 200 -1.20 -2.22 1.46
N ILE A 201 -2.43 -2.28 0.93
CA ILE A 201 -2.84 -3.30 -0.05
C ILE A 201 -2.02 -3.17 -1.33
N ASN A 202 -1.87 -1.95 -1.85
CA ASN A 202 -1.08 -1.69 -3.04
C ASN A 202 0.40 -2.04 -2.84
N SER A 203 0.95 -1.83 -1.64
CA SER A 203 2.33 -2.16 -1.28
C SER A 203 2.63 -3.67 -1.30
N MET A 204 1.60 -4.52 -1.28
CA MET A 204 1.78 -5.96 -1.44
C MET A 204 2.20 -6.33 -2.87
N VAL A 205 1.77 -5.54 -3.86
CA VAL A 205 1.79 -5.91 -5.28
C VAL A 205 2.59 -4.98 -6.17
N GLU A 206 2.77 -3.73 -5.76
CA GLU A 206 3.45 -2.67 -6.54
C GLU A 206 4.70 -2.16 -5.82
N PRO A 207 5.81 -1.82 -6.53
CA PRO A 207 7.10 -1.52 -5.90
C PRO A 207 7.30 -0.05 -5.52
N HIS A 208 6.35 0.82 -5.89
CA HIS A 208 6.52 2.28 -5.85
C HIS A 208 6.04 2.95 -4.55
N ALA A 209 5.56 2.20 -3.55
CA ALA A 209 4.87 2.81 -2.40
C ALA A 209 5.76 3.71 -1.52
N VAL A 210 7.08 3.52 -1.55
CA VAL A 210 8.06 4.34 -0.80
C VAL A 210 8.45 5.60 -1.56
N GLN A 211 8.33 5.58 -2.87
CA GLN A 211 8.81 6.66 -3.71
C GLN A 211 7.87 7.87 -3.58
N LEU A 212 8.40 8.98 -3.08
CA LEU A 212 7.63 10.19 -2.78
C LEU A 212 6.89 10.76 -3.99
N ILE A 213 7.47 10.58 -5.18
CA ILE A 213 6.88 11.01 -6.46
C ILE A 213 5.53 10.32 -6.71
N TYR A 214 5.36 9.10 -6.21
CA TYR A 214 4.12 8.34 -6.32
C TYR A 214 3.26 8.46 -5.06
N ASN A 215 3.85 8.23 -3.88
CA ASN A 215 3.15 8.26 -2.60
C ASN A 215 3.37 9.57 -1.84
N VAL A 216 2.67 10.63 -2.27
CA VAL A 216 2.71 11.95 -1.61
C VAL A 216 2.18 11.92 -0.16
N PHE A 217 1.40 10.91 0.22
CA PHE A 217 0.79 10.81 1.54
C PHE A 217 1.79 10.61 2.67
N ILE A 218 3.03 10.20 2.36
CA ILE A 218 4.13 10.19 3.34
C ILE A 218 4.32 11.60 3.95
N LEU A 219 4.11 12.67 3.16
CA LEU A 219 4.22 14.06 3.62
C LEU A 219 3.11 14.46 4.58
N ALA A 220 2.00 13.73 4.64
CA ALA A 220 0.94 14.00 5.61
C ALA A 220 1.47 13.87 7.05
N SER A 221 2.52 13.07 7.28
CA SER A 221 3.16 12.92 8.60
C SER A 221 3.51 14.25 9.27
N ILE A 222 3.86 15.29 8.50
CA ILE A 222 4.19 16.63 8.99
C ILE A 222 2.99 17.29 9.70
N PRO A 223 1.84 17.57 9.04
CA PRO A 223 0.69 18.15 9.72
C PRO A 223 0.11 17.25 10.82
N GLN A 224 0.23 15.92 10.71
CA GLN A 224 -0.18 15.04 11.82
C GLN A 224 0.71 15.21 13.05
N LEU A 225 2.03 15.33 12.87
CA LEU A 225 2.95 15.59 13.97
C LEU A 225 2.69 16.95 14.62
N GLU A 226 2.46 18.01 13.82
CA GLU A 226 2.11 19.33 14.33
C GLU A 226 0.84 19.30 15.19
N TRP A 227 -0.20 18.61 14.72
CA TRP A 227 -1.43 18.45 15.48
C TRP A 227 -1.19 17.77 16.84
N VAL A 228 -0.40 16.68 16.86
CA VAL A 228 -0.06 15.96 18.10
C VAL A 228 0.69 16.89 19.07
N LEU A 229 1.70 17.61 18.59
CA LEU A 229 2.49 18.53 19.41
C LEU A 229 1.64 19.65 20.01
N LYS A 230 0.71 20.22 19.21
CA LYS A 230 -0.22 21.26 19.69
C LYS A 230 -1.14 20.71 20.79
N ASN A 231 -1.64 19.49 20.63
CA ASN A 231 -2.53 18.87 21.62
C ASN A 231 -1.81 18.53 22.93
N ILE A 232 -0.54 18.11 22.87
CA ILE A 232 0.28 17.87 24.07
C ILE A 232 0.58 19.17 24.79
N ARG A 233 0.99 20.22 24.05
CA ARG A 233 1.26 21.55 24.63
C ARG A 233 0.00 22.15 25.27
N GLY A 234 -1.15 22.08 24.60
CA GLY A 234 -2.43 22.58 25.13
C GLY A 234 -2.85 21.92 26.44
N LYS A 235 -2.61 20.60 26.60
CA LYS A 235 -2.85 19.90 27.88
C LYS A 235 -1.91 20.34 29.00
N LYS A 236 -0.66 20.70 28.68
CA LYS A 236 0.32 21.15 29.68
C LYS A 236 -0.09 22.49 30.30
N TYR A 237 -0.47 23.46 29.47
CA TYR A 237 -0.94 24.77 29.95
C TYR A 237 -2.32 24.72 30.63
N GLY A 238 -3.19 23.78 30.22
CA GLY A 238 -4.50 23.59 30.87
C GLY A 238 -4.41 23.00 32.28
N ASN A 239 -3.36 22.23 32.58
CA ASN A 239 -3.15 21.63 33.91
C ASN A 239 -2.43 22.57 34.88
N GLU A 240 -1.60 23.51 34.40
CA GLU A 240 -0.94 24.51 35.25
C GLU A 240 -1.95 25.52 35.81
N ASN A 241 -3.00 25.87 35.07
CA ASN A 241 -4.06 26.81 35.52
C ASN A 241 -5.10 26.21 36.48
N ILE A 242 -5.01 24.92 36.81
CA ILE A 242 -5.92 24.25 37.78
C ILE A 242 -5.18 24.00 39.12
N ALA A 243 -3.87 24.28 39.17
CA ALA A 243 -3.02 24.09 40.33
C ALA A 243 -2.70 25.39 41.10
N GLU A 244 -3.28 26.52 40.68
CA GLU A 244 -3.31 27.81 41.42
C GLU A 244 -4.69 28.04 42.05
#